data_AF-A0A9P5Y0G0-F1
#
_entry.id   AF-A0A9P5Y0G0-F1
#
_cell.length_a   1.000
_cell.length_b   1.000
_cell.length_c   1.000
_cell.angle_alpha   90.00
_cell.angle_beta   90.00
_cell.angle_gamma   90.00
#
_symmetry.space_group_name_H-M   'P 1'
#
loop_
_entity.id
_entity.type
_entity.pdbx_description
1 polymer ?
#
loop_
_entity_poly.entity_id
_entity_poly.type
_entity_poly.pdbx_seq_one_letter_code
_entity_poly.pdbx_strand_id
1 'polypeptide(L)'
;MVYADCICANCDTPAAHKFNGSAGHSHDFHPCPYCAVNILNVDQMSGYQEEIPDKDDDQLLKYAFKSRDAAPGQQSVILQDNGIRWAIFNLLSSWLPASKTVLDFMHNIFLGLICHFFTTVIFKSYMLSGVGGINLPKQRFETIINAIRWPSHITRLPKNLGENQSLKKADEWHCILPIAPIILWWAWKDGNDDIPLGEPMIPPNAKSVPDHSGPDPCIKDNFDGASPHWTRLHSSFIKLFGPVYGWWLFAFEHFNGMLEEVKHNGHDGGRMELTLMRSWVMTHLIFEYLLALPEDDNNLEKGYIDRIIRTEARKNRGGMMSDLAVWPDLNIIDDHSVEDGLPFYRSQTCRLLTYIRKDGIRYGSTSNRRTKADSLAFISDGPGHRVPAEIMSLVSVKVDEKPPHICALVHRMQRDEDIPAFPWDLYASTLGIHTTYADWFDAPEIIPISRIDSPLALIPIHSQRIQKDLWVSVSFYHASNSVHPVSLVKLYGPYR
;
A
#
# COMPACT_ATOMS: atom_id res chain seq x y z
N MET A 1 1.59 20.29 -34.11
CA MET A 1 0.75 20.19 -32.89
C MET A 1 0.85 18.77 -32.38
N VAL A 2 1.11 18.58 -31.09
CA VAL A 2 1.00 17.28 -30.43
C VAL A 2 -0.37 17.26 -29.75
N TYR A 3 -1.25 16.33 -30.16
CA TYR A 3 -2.65 16.31 -29.72
C TYR A 3 -2.92 15.38 -28.53
N ALA A 4 -1.96 14.53 -28.18
CA ALA A 4 -1.97 13.67 -27.00
C ALA A 4 -0.53 13.46 -26.56
N ASP A 5 -0.28 13.37 -25.25
CA ASP A 5 1.02 13.01 -24.70
C ASP A 5 0.92 11.68 -23.94
N CYS A 6 1.93 10.83 -24.09
CA CYS A 6 2.13 9.71 -23.18
C CYS A 6 2.83 10.24 -21.93
N ILE A 7 2.12 10.24 -20.79
CA ILE A 7 2.66 10.70 -19.51
C ILE A 7 3.84 9.83 -19.09
N CYS A 8 3.63 8.51 -19.02
CA CYS A 8 4.64 7.50 -18.75
C CYS A 8 4.21 6.11 -19.23
N ALA A 9 5.17 5.21 -19.42
CA ALA A 9 4.93 3.77 -19.33
C ALA A 9 5.25 3.30 -17.90
N ASN A 10 4.45 2.39 -17.39
CA ASN A 10 4.59 1.81 -16.04
C ASN A 10 4.35 0.30 -16.14
N CYS A 11 5.35 -0.50 -15.76
CA CYS A 11 5.34 -1.97 -15.85
C CYS A 11 6.52 -2.53 -15.04
N ASP A 12 6.56 -3.85 -14.82
CA ASP A 12 7.69 -4.50 -14.15
C ASP A 12 9.01 -4.24 -14.90
N THR A 13 10.15 -4.23 -14.20
CA THR A 13 11.43 -3.83 -14.83
C THR A 13 11.80 -4.70 -16.05
N PRO A 14 11.65 -6.04 -16.05
CA PRO A 14 11.79 -6.86 -17.24
C PRO A 14 10.87 -6.47 -18.42
N ALA A 15 9.62 -6.08 -18.18
CA ALA A 15 8.70 -5.56 -19.18
C ALA A 15 9.11 -4.16 -19.66
N ALA A 16 9.52 -3.27 -18.75
CA ALA A 16 9.99 -1.92 -19.06
C ALA A 16 11.18 -1.94 -20.03
N HIS A 17 12.18 -2.80 -19.77
CA HIS A 17 13.32 -2.99 -20.69
C HIS A 17 12.87 -3.48 -22.09
N LYS A 18 11.92 -4.42 -22.15
CA LYS A 18 11.39 -4.95 -23.43
C LYS A 18 10.59 -3.89 -24.20
N PHE A 19 9.70 -3.19 -23.52
CA PHE A 19 8.80 -2.16 -24.04
C PHE A 19 9.58 -0.96 -24.60
N ASN A 20 10.53 -0.46 -23.81
CA ASN A 20 11.34 0.71 -24.14
C ASN A 20 12.50 0.38 -25.10
N GLY A 21 12.85 -0.90 -25.22
CA GLY A 21 13.99 -1.37 -26.01
C GLY A 21 15.35 -1.09 -25.36
N SER A 22 15.42 -0.88 -24.03
CA SER A 22 16.69 -0.71 -23.34
C SER A 22 17.44 -2.04 -23.20
N ALA A 23 18.74 -1.97 -22.89
CA ALA A 23 19.45 -3.10 -22.29
C ALA A 23 18.78 -3.52 -20.97
N GLY A 24 18.93 -4.79 -20.61
CA GLY A 24 18.38 -5.35 -19.37
C GLY A 24 19.29 -5.14 -18.15
N HIS A 25 18.72 -5.29 -16.96
CA HIS A 25 19.41 -5.09 -15.67
C HIS A 25 20.71 -5.89 -15.46
N SER A 26 20.94 -6.97 -16.21
CA SER A 26 22.15 -7.78 -16.16
C SER A 26 23.23 -7.40 -17.20
N HIS A 27 23.11 -6.23 -17.85
CA HIS A 27 24.02 -5.80 -18.92
C HIS A 27 25.22 -5.01 -18.39
N ASP A 28 26.44 -5.46 -18.66
CA ASP A 28 27.70 -4.94 -18.07
C ASP A 28 27.79 -3.40 -18.01
N PHE A 29 27.55 -2.73 -19.15
CA PHE A 29 27.72 -1.28 -19.29
C PHE A 29 26.43 -0.47 -19.11
N HIS A 30 25.26 -1.13 -19.04
CA HIS A 30 23.95 -0.47 -19.09
C HIS A 30 22.87 -1.19 -18.24
N PRO A 31 23.15 -1.61 -16.98
CA PRO A 31 22.17 -2.27 -16.13
C PRO A 31 21.05 -1.32 -15.70
N CYS A 32 21.35 -0.02 -15.60
CA CYS A 32 20.37 1.01 -15.33
C CYS A 32 19.86 1.62 -16.66
N PRO A 33 18.54 1.71 -16.89
CA PRO A 33 18.00 2.45 -18.03
C PRO A 33 18.03 3.98 -17.78
N TYR A 34 18.19 4.41 -16.53
CA TYR A 34 18.04 5.81 -16.10
C TYR A 34 19.36 6.58 -16.00
N CYS A 35 20.49 5.92 -15.70
CA CYS A 35 21.80 6.57 -15.55
C CYS A 35 22.96 5.72 -16.08
N ALA A 36 24.17 6.30 -16.09
CA ALA A 36 25.39 5.72 -16.64
C ALA A 36 26.19 4.79 -15.69
N VAL A 37 25.56 4.26 -14.62
CA VAL A 37 26.22 3.26 -13.75
C VAL A 37 26.43 1.95 -14.51
N ASN A 38 27.53 1.24 -14.21
CA ASN A 38 27.86 -0.09 -14.76
C ASN A 38 27.67 -1.20 -13.70
N ILE A 39 27.66 -2.47 -14.12
CA ILE A 39 27.37 -3.63 -13.25
C ILE A 39 28.41 -3.84 -12.13
N LEU A 40 29.64 -3.33 -12.30
CA LEU A 40 30.68 -3.46 -11.28
C LEU A 40 30.51 -2.43 -10.15
N ASN A 41 29.89 -1.29 -10.45
CA ASN A 41 29.71 -0.16 -9.53
C ASN A 41 28.30 -0.08 -8.92
N VAL A 42 27.30 -0.73 -9.52
CA VAL A 42 25.88 -0.59 -9.11
C VAL A 42 25.62 -0.96 -7.64
N ASP A 43 26.34 -1.95 -7.10
CA ASP A 43 26.23 -2.39 -5.71
C ASP A 43 27.26 -1.72 -4.77
N GLN A 44 28.16 -0.88 -5.29
CA GLN A 44 29.13 -0.12 -4.51
C GLN A 44 28.57 1.23 -4.09
N MET A 45 29.12 1.86 -3.04
CA MET A 45 28.77 3.25 -2.65
C MET A 45 28.85 4.26 -3.81
N SER A 46 29.77 4.04 -4.75
CA SER A 46 29.91 4.84 -5.99
C SER A 46 28.72 4.71 -6.96
N GLY A 47 27.89 3.67 -6.82
CA GLY A 47 26.61 3.50 -7.50
C GLY A 47 25.46 4.30 -6.90
N TYR A 48 25.59 4.83 -5.68
CA TYR A 48 24.53 5.59 -4.98
C TYR A 48 24.78 7.11 -4.98
N GLN A 49 25.95 7.54 -5.46
CA GLN A 49 26.36 8.93 -5.58
C GLN A 49 25.48 9.73 -6.57
N GLU A 50 25.30 11.03 -6.32
CA GLU A 50 24.49 11.91 -7.18
C GLU A 50 25.23 12.26 -8.48
N GLU A 51 26.56 12.20 -8.46
CA GLU A 51 27.47 12.56 -9.55
C GLU A 51 27.43 11.60 -10.77
N ILE A 52 26.69 10.49 -10.69
CA ILE A 52 26.47 9.58 -11.83
C ILE A 52 25.50 10.24 -12.83
N PRO A 53 25.92 10.54 -14.07
CA PRO A 53 25.05 11.19 -15.05
C PRO A 53 23.83 10.33 -15.39
N ASP A 54 22.65 10.95 -15.35
CA ASP A 54 21.43 10.38 -15.92
C ASP A 54 21.53 10.28 -17.46
N LYS A 55 20.73 9.40 -18.08
CA LYS A 55 20.80 9.18 -19.53
C LYS A 55 20.06 10.29 -20.30
N ASP A 56 20.75 10.83 -21.29
CA ASP A 56 20.22 11.77 -22.27
C ASP A 56 19.21 11.08 -23.21
N ASP A 57 17.94 11.47 -23.12
CA ASP A 57 16.83 10.95 -23.92
C ASP A 57 16.96 11.23 -25.43
N ASP A 58 17.47 12.40 -25.83
CA ASP A 58 17.72 12.71 -27.24
C ASP A 58 18.81 11.78 -27.79
N GLN A 59 19.83 11.49 -26.97
CA GLN A 59 20.88 10.54 -27.34
C GLN A 59 20.40 9.08 -27.33
N LEU A 60 19.49 8.68 -26.44
CA LEU A 60 18.83 7.37 -26.49
C LEU A 60 17.98 7.21 -27.77
N LEU A 61 17.11 8.19 -28.07
CA LEU A 61 16.29 8.19 -29.29
C LEU A 61 17.16 8.13 -30.55
N LYS A 62 18.21 8.96 -30.62
CA LYS A 62 19.21 8.96 -31.72
C LYS A 62 19.87 7.60 -31.94
N TYR A 63 20.11 6.81 -30.90
CA TYR A 63 20.62 5.45 -31.06
C TYR A 63 19.52 4.41 -31.34
N ALA A 64 18.31 4.60 -30.83
CA ALA A 64 17.18 3.74 -31.17
C ALA A 64 16.80 3.85 -32.67
N PHE A 65 16.77 5.06 -33.24
CA PHE A 65 16.56 5.25 -34.68
C PHE A 65 17.71 4.68 -35.51
N LYS A 66 18.98 4.85 -35.09
CA LYS A 66 20.11 4.16 -35.73
C LYS A 66 19.97 2.62 -35.67
N SER A 67 19.49 2.08 -34.55
CA SER A 67 19.23 0.63 -34.40
C SER A 67 18.15 0.15 -35.37
N ARG A 68 17.08 0.92 -35.59
CA ARG A 68 16.03 0.61 -36.58
C ARG A 68 16.58 0.46 -37.99
N ASP A 69 17.47 1.37 -38.38
CA ASP A 69 17.97 1.49 -39.75
C ASP A 69 19.26 0.68 -40.00
N ALA A 70 19.80 0.01 -38.96
CA ALA A 70 21.01 -0.80 -39.04
C ALA A 70 20.74 -2.28 -39.36
N ALA A 71 21.72 -2.95 -39.97
CA ALA A 71 21.64 -4.38 -40.25
C ALA A 71 21.66 -5.21 -38.94
N PRO A 72 21.04 -6.41 -38.86
CA PRO A 72 20.83 -7.12 -37.60
C PRO A 72 22.06 -7.30 -36.70
N GLY A 73 23.24 -7.60 -37.26
CA GLY A 73 24.48 -7.71 -36.49
C GLY A 73 24.96 -6.38 -35.87
N GLN A 74 24.68 -5.25 -36.52
CA GLN A 74 24.97 -3.91 -36.00
C GLN A 74 23.96 -3.48 -34.92
N GLN A 75 22.72 -4.00 -34.93
CA GLN A 75 21.72 -3.70 -33.91
C GLN A 75 22.19 -4.17 -32.52
N SER A 76 22.82 -5.35 -32.45
CA SER A 76 23.42 -5.87 -31.22
C SER A 76 24.56 -4.98 -30.70
N VAL A 77 25.42 -4.48 -31.59
CA VAL A 77 26.52 -3.56 -31.22
C VAL A 77 25.97 -2.22 -30.71
N ILE A 78 24.95 -1.66 -31.38
CA ILE A 78 24.30 -0.41 -30.92
C ILE A 78 23.69 -0.59 -29.53
N LEU A 79 23.05 -1.73 -29.25
CA LEU A 79 22.52 -2.08 -27.93
C LEU A 79 23.63 -2.25 -26.87
N GLN A 80 24.74 -2.88 -27.23
CA GLN A 80 25.89 -3.10 -26.35
C GLN A 80 26.58 -1.78 -25.97
N ASP A 81 26.87 -0.93 -26.95
CA ASP A 81 27.61 0.31 -26.76
C ASP A 81 26.76 1.41 -26.09
N ASN A 82 25.45 1.44 -26.36
CA ASN A 82 24.58 2.58 -26.02
C ASN A 82 23.38 2.23 -25.12
N GLY A 83 23.15 0.95 -24.83
CA GLY A 83 22.11 0.50 -23.91
C GLY A 83 20.68 0.63 -24.43
N ILE A 84 20.49 0.80 -25.74
CA ILE A 84 19.19 1.03 -26.39
C ILE A 84 19.15 0.40 -27.79
N ARG A 85 17.99 -0.16 -28.16
CA ARG A 85 17.65 -0.63 -29.51
C ARG A 85 16.32 -0.03 -29.96
N TRP A 86 15.91 -0.30 -31.19
CA TRP A 86 14.59 0.15 -31.68
C TRP A 86 13.42 -0.45 -30.88
N ALA A 87 12.47 0.41 -30.55
CA ALA A 87 11.14 0.08 -30.04
C ALA A 87 10.11 0.95 -30.75
N ILE A 88 8.93 0.41 -31.05
CA ILE A 88 7.91 1.11 -31.85
C ILE A 88 7.42 2.42 -31.21
N PHE A 89 7.47 2.49 -29.88
CA PHE A 89 7.03 3.63 -29.08
C PHE A 89 7.90 4.89 -29.31
N ASN A 90 9.13 4.72 -29.79
CA ASN A 90 10.05 5.81 -30.16
C ASN A 90 9.60 6.60 -31.41
N LEU A 91 8.49 6.21 -32.06
CA LEU A 91 7.81 7.03 -33.07
C LEU A 91 6.96 8.16 -32.45
N LEU A 92 6.60 8.08 -31.18
CA LEU A 92 5.78 9.10 -30.51
C LEU A 92 6.64 10.34 -30.22
N SER A 93 6.23 11.49 -30.76
CA SER A 93 6.98 12.76 -30.73
C SER A 93 7.20 13.38 -29.34
N SER A 94 6.73 12.72 -28.28
CA SER A 94 6.86 13.15 -26.88
C SER A 94 7.24 11.99 -25.95
N TRP A 95 7.64 10.84 -26.51
CA TRP A 95 8.21 9.74 -25.74
C TRP A 95 9.68 10.00 -25.42
N LEU A 96 10.05 9.75 -24.16
CA LEU A 96 11.39 9.96 -23.62
C LEU A 96 11.82 8.65 -22.93
N PRO A 97 12.63 7.80 -23.57
CA PRO A 97 12.95 6.45 -23.09
C PRO A 97 13.35 6.34 -21.61
N ALA A 98 14.22 7.20 -21.09
CA ALA A 98 14.58 7.26 -19.68
C ALA A 98 13.54 8.03 -18.85
N SER A 99 13.26 9.29 -19.21
CA SER A 99 12.44 10.18 -18.37
C SER A 99 10.97 9.78 -18.22
N LYS A 100 10.41 8.99 -19.15
CA LYS A 100 9.01 8.55 -19.17
C LYS A 100 8.79 7.05 -18.98
N THR A 101 9.85 6.27 -18.78
CA THR A 101 9.71 4.93 -18.20
C THR A 101 9.69 5.08 -16.68
N VAL A 102 8.56 4.79 -16.04
CA VAL A 102 8.47 4.79 -14.57
C VAL A 102 8.91 3.44 -14.04
N LEU A 103 9.81 3.47 -13.05
CA LEU A 103 10.17 2.33 -12.22
C LEU A 103 9.00 2.00 -11.29
N ASP A 104 8.34 0.85 -11.47
CA ASP A 104 7.26 0.45 -10.55
C ASP A 104 7.79 0.26 -9.12
N PHE A 105 7.18 0.99 -8.20
CA PHE A 105 7.47 0.91 -6.77
C PHE A 105 7.13 -0.46 -6.19
N MET A 106 6.07 -1.12 -6.68
CA MET A 106 5.58 -2.36 -6.09
C MET A 106 6.55 -3.53 -6.34
N HIS A 107 7.02 -3.71 -7.57
CA HIS A 107 8.08 -4.65 -7.89
C HIS A 107 9.41 -4.27 -7.21
N ASN A 108 9.84 -3.00 -7.32
CA ASN A 108 11.15 -2.59 -6.82
C ASN A 108 11.27 -2.64 -5.28
N ILE A 109 10.30 -2.07 -4.56
CA ILE A 109 10.32 -2.01 -3.09
C ILE A 109 9.74 -3.27 -2.46
N PHE A 110 8.52 -3.71 -2.81
CA PHE A 110 7.87 -4.79 -2.07
C PHE A 110 8.41 -6.17 -2.48
N LEU A 111 8.46 -6.48 -3.78
CA LEU A 111 8.97 -7.78 -4.27
C LEU A 111 10.51 -7.84 -4.35
N GLY A 112 11.17 -6.70 -4.50
CA GLY A 112 12.62 -6.55 -4.45
C GLY A 112 13.12 -6.29 -3.02
N LEU A 113 13.29 -5.02 -2.65
CA LEU A 113 14.03 -4.60 -1.47
C LEU A 113 13.51 -5.21 -0.14
N ILE A 114 12.21 -5.15 0.13
CA ILE A 114 11.60 -5.65 1.37
C ILE A 114 11.61 -7.18 1.41
N CYS A 115 11.31 -7.82 0.29
CA CYS A 115 11.44 -9.27 0.13
C CYS A 115 12.88 -9.75 0.38
N HIS A 116 13.88 -9.07 -0.21
CA HIS A 116 15.29 -9.36 0.01
C HIS A 116 15.70 -9.13 1.47
N PHE A 117 15.33 -7.99 2.06
CA PHE A 117 15.64 -7.68 3.46
C PHE A 117 15.13 -8.77 4.40
N PHE A 118 13.86 -9.17 4.29
CA PHE A 118 13.33 -10.24 5.15
C PHE A 118 13.88 -11.62 4.79
N THR A 119 13.85 -12.03 3.51
CA THR A 119 14.24 -13.41 3.13
C THR A 119 15.74 -13.64 3.19
N THR A 120 16.58 -12.69 2.81
CA THR A 120 18.04 -12.80 2.87
C THR A 120 18.55 -12.31 4.22
N VAL A 121 18.50 -11.01 4.49
CA VAL A 121 19.19 -10.40 5.64
C VAL A 121 18.62 -10.89 6.98
N ILE A 122 17.30 -10.93 7.15
CA ILE A 122 16.68 -11.33 8.42
C ILE A 122 16.67 -12.86 8.61
N PHE A 123 16.36 -13.64 7.56
CA PHE A 123 16.20 -15.10 7.66
C PHE A 123 17.41 -15.94 7.22
N LYS A 124 17.94 -15.80 5.99
CA LYS A 124 19.10 -16.60 5.53
C LYS A 124 20.37 -16.28 6.34
N SER A 125 20.57 -15.01 6.71
CA SER A 125 21.71 -14.58 7.53
C SER A 125 21.47 -14.75 9.04
N TYR A 126 20.50 -15.58 9.45
CA TYR A 126 20.27 -16.02 10.85
C TYR A 126 20.05 -14.92 11.92
N MET A 127 19.78 -13.67 11.52
CA MET A 127 19.47 -12.55 12.45
C MET A 127 18.31 -12.88 13.39
N LEU A 128 17.35 -13.71 12.96
CA LEU A 128 16.39 -14.37 13.84
C LEU A 128 16.85 -15.79 14.18
N SER A 129 17.81 -15.90 15.11
CA SER A 129 18.36 -17.20 15.51
C SER A 129 17.29 -18.12 16.14
N GLY A 130 17.44 -19.41 15.82
CA GLY A 130 16.68 -20.53 16.38
C GLY A 130 17.50 -21.41 17.33
N VAL A 131 18.63 -20.92 17.86
CA VAL A 131 19.54 -21.67 18.74
C VAL A 131 19.81 -20.91 20.03
N GLY A 132 19.80 -21.62 21.17
CA GLY A 132 20.09 -21.04 22.49
C GLY A 132 19.14 -21.45 23.64
N GLY A 133 18.00 -22.09 23.35
CA GLY A 133 17.09 -22.60 24.38
C GLY A 133 15.61 -22.29 24.14
N ILE A 134 14.94 -21.75 25.16
CA ILE A 134 13.51 -21.41 25.17
C ILE A 134 13.35 -19.90 24.93
N ASN A 135 12.25 -19.49 24.28
CA ASN A 135 11.90 -18.07 24.04
C ASN A 135 12.92 -17.34 23.14
N LEU A 136 13.26 -17.98 22.03
CA LEU A 136 14.25 -17.54 21.03
C LEU A 136 13.71 -16.45 20.09
N PRO A 137 14.56 -15.60 19.48
CA PRO A 137 14.13 -14.54 18.56
C PRO A 137 13.18 -15.01 17.45
N LYS A 138 13.47 -16.14 16.80
CA LYS A 138 12.56 -16.72 15.80
C LYS A 138 11.19 -17.09 16.38
N GLN A 139 11.16 -17.73 17.55
CA GLN A 139 9.92 -18.13 18.22
C GLN A 139 9.09 -16.91 18.63
N ARG A 140 9.73 -15.85 19.10
CA ARG A 140 9.08 -14.56 19.44
C ARG A 140 8.49 -13.90 18.21
N PHE A 141 9.24 -13.85 17.11
CA PHE A 141 8.79 -13.31 15.82
C PHE A 141 7.55 -14.05 15.28
N GLU A 142 7.55 -15.38 15.35
CA GLU A 142 6.40 -16.20 14.93
C GLU A 142 5.22 -16.06 15.89
N THR A 143 5.47 -15.93 17.19
CA THR A 143 4.42 -15.70 18.21
C THR A 143 3.75 -14.34 18.01
N ILE A 144 4.53 -13.26 17.84
CA ILE A 144 3.98 -11.90 17.74
C ILE A 144 3.17 -11.73 16.46
N ILE A 145 3.66 -12.19 15.30
CA ILE A 145 2.93 -12.10 14.02
C ILE A 145 1.59 -12.83 14.09
N ASN A 146 1.54 -14.02 14.69
CA ASN A 146 0.29 -14.77 14.87
C ASN A 146 -0.65 -14.13 15.92
N ALA A 147 -0.16 -13.26 16.80
CA ALA A 147 -0.94 -12.55 17.82
C ALA A 147 -1.54 -11.20 17.35
N ILE A 148 -1.07 -10.63 16.23
CA ILE A 148 -1.57 -9.37 15.69
C ILE A 148 -3.05 -9.47 15.34
N ARG A 149 -3.88 -8.55 15.86
CA ARG A 149 -5.30 -8.43 15.49
C ARG A 149 -5.42 -7.59 14.21
N TRP A 150 -5.52 -8.26 13.08
CA TRP A 150 -5.68 -7.65 11.75
C TRP A 150 -7.15 -7.32 11.41
N PRO A 151 -7.46 -6.10 10.91
CA PRO A 151 -8.73 -5.79 10.26
C PRO A 151 -9.07 -6.80 9.15
N SER A 152 -10.35 -7.14 8.98
CA SER A 152 -10.75 -8.23 8.08
C SER A 152 -10.75 -7.89 6.58
N HIS A 153 -10.34 -6.67 6.25
CA HIS A 153 -10.24 -6.14 4.89
C HIS A 153 -8.78 -5.87 4.46
N ILE A 154 -7.81 -6.03 5.36
CA ILE A 154 -6.38 -5.93 5.08
C ILE A 154 -5.84 -7.35 4.85
N THR A 155 -4.92 -7.50 3.89
CA THR A 155 -4.25 -8.77 3.62
C THR A 155 -3.44 -9.21 4.85
N ARG A 156 -3.61 -10.47 5.23
CA ARG A 156 -2.93 -11.03 6.41
C ARG A 156 -1.61 -11.64 5.98
N LEU A 157 -0.58 -11.45 6.80
CA LEU A 157 0.68 -12.17 6.62
C LEU A 157 0.45 -13.69 6.69
N PRO A 158 1.18 -14.49 5.88
CA PRO A 158 1.18 -15.94 5.98
C PRO A 158 1.45 -16.44 7.41
N LYS A 159 0.71 -17.47 7.82
CA LYS A 159 0.99 -18.18 9.07
C LYS A 159 2.40 -18.79 9.01
N ASN A 160 3.09 -18.76 10.15
CA ASN A 160 4.44 -19.29 10.32
C ASN A 160 5.44 -18.64 9.35
N LEU A 161 5.44 -17.30 9.31
CA LEU A 161 6.22 -16.50 8.36
C LEU A 161 7.75 -16.74 8.40
N GLY A 162 8.27 -17.20 9.53
CA GLY A 162 9.68 -17.59 9.71
C GLY A 162 10.01 -19.02 9.27
N GLU A 163 9.00 -19.87 9.04
CA GLU A 163 9.15 -21.19 8.41
C GLU A 163 8.94 -21.10 6.90
N ASN A 164 7.81 -20.52 6.47
CA ASN A 164 7.43 -20.42 5.06
C ASN A 164 7.81 -19.05 4.50
N GLN A 165 8.98 -19.00 3.86
CA GLN A 165 9.62 -17.76 3.42
C GLN A 165 9.42 -17.45 1.93
N SER A 166 9.15 -18.45 1.10
CA SER A 166 8.93 -18.35 -0.35
C SER A 166 7.49 -18.02 -0.73
N LEU A 167 7.30 -17.53 -1.98
CA LEU A 167 6.00 -17.28 -2.62
C LEU A 167 5.08 -16.27 -1.89
N LYS A 168 5.66 -15.18 -1.38
CA LYS A 168 4.91 -14.08 -0.76
C LYS A 168 4.56 -12.98 -1.77
N LYS A 169 3.37 -12.40 -1.65
CA LYS A 169 2.85 -11.37 -2.56
C LYS A 169 3.32 -9.97 -2.19
N ALA A 170 3.31 -9.05 -3.16
CA ALA A 170 3.66 -7.65 -2.93
C ALA A 170 2.85 -7.00 -1.79
N ASP A 171 1.55 -7.32 -1.68
CA ASP A 171 0.70 -6.77 -0.62
C ASP A 171 1.02 -7.33 0.79
N GLU A 172 1.57 -8.55 0.88
CA GLU A 172 2.04 -9.10 2.16
C GLU A 172 3.32 -8.39 2.62
N TRP A 173 4.22 -8.05 1.69
CA TRP A 173 5.40 -7.24 1.96
C TRP A 173 5.09 -5.76 2.23
N HIS A 174 4.06 -5.21 1.59
CA HIS A 174 3.47 -3.92 1.94
C HIS A 174 2.91 -3.95 3.37
N CYS A 175 2.14 -4.98 3.74
CA CYS A 175 1.52 -5.10 5.06
C CYS A 175 2.52 -5.34 6.22
N ILE A 176 3.71 -5.91 5.98
CA ILE A 176 4.72 -6.07 7.04
C ILE A 176 5.49 -4.77 7.34
N LEU A 177 5.59 -3.84 6.37
CA LEU A 177 6.46 -2.66 6.50
C LEU A 177 6.08 -1.75 7.68
N PRO A 178 4.82 -1.33 7.89
CA PRO A 178 4.44 -0.47 9.02
C PRO A 178 4.68 -1.11 10.40
N ILE A 179 4.64 -2.45 10.47
CA ILE A 179 4.77 -3.20 11.73
C ILE A 179 6.19 -3.74 11.98
N ALA A 180 7.07 -3.67 10.97
CA ALA A 180 8.42 -4.20 11.01
C ALA A 180 9.25 -3.74 12.22
N PRO A 181 9.23 -2.45 12.64
CA PRO A 181 9.98 -2.00 13.81
C PRO A 181 9.56 -2.73 15.11
N ILE A 182 8.26 -2.98 15.27
CA ILE A 182 7.68 -3.56 16.50
C ILE A 182 7.96 -5.07 16.56
N ILE A 183 7.74 -5.80 15.47
CA ILE A 183 7.93 -7.25 15.44
C ILE A 183 9.42 -7.65 15.51
N LEU A 184 10.32 -6.82 14.97
CA LEU A 184 11.76 -7.04 15.05
C LEU A 184 12.32 -6.67 16.42
N TRP A 185 11.91 -5.53 17.01
CA TRP A 185 12.23 -5.21 18.41
C TRP A 185 11.73 -6.31 19.36
N TRP A 186 10.49 -6.79 19.19
CA TRP A 186 9.94 -7.87 20.03
C TRP A 186 10.76 -9.16 19.93
N ALA A 187 11.26 -9.49 18.74
CA ALA A 187 12.10 -10.65 18.52
C ALA A 187 13.48 -10.51 19.15
N TRP A 188 14.12 -9.35 19.05
CA TRP A 188 15.50 -9.13 19.48
C TRP A 188 15.67 -8.65 20.92
N LYS A 189 14.65 -8.03 21.55
CA LYS A 189 14.79 -7.41 22.87
C LYS A 189 15.23 -8.39 23.96
N ASP A 190 15.89 -7.89 24.99
CA ASP A 190 16.30 -8.64 26.15
C ASP A 190 15.22 -8.61 27.28
N GLY A 191 15.65 -8.85 28.52
CA GLY A 191 14.82 -8.75 29.72
C GLY A 191 14.55 -7.31 30.20
N ASN A 192 15.22 -6.30 29.65
CA ASN A 192 15.13 -4.87 30.02
C ASN A 192 14.37 -4.03 28.97
N ASP A 193 13.79 -4.70 27.96
CA ASP A 193 13.20 -4.12 26.75
C ASP A 193 14.21 -3.51 25.75
N ASP A 194 15.51 -3.78 25.92
CA ASP A 194 16.60 -3.25 25.10
C ASP A 194 17.04 -4.25 24.01
N ILE A 195 17.52 -3.77 22.87
CA ILE A 195 18.13 -4.62 21.84
C ILE A 195 19.62 -4.80 22.19
N PRO A 196 20.10 -6.04 22.44
CA PRO A 196 21.48 -6.26 22.85
C PRO A 196 22.47 -6.01 21.70
N LEU A 197 23.62 -5.42 22.03
CA LEU A 197 24.72 -5.21 21.08
C LEU A 197 25.57 -6.49 20.98
N GLY A 198 25.40 -7.25 19.90
CA GLY A 198 26.18 -8.44 19.60
C GLY A 198 25.68 -9.18 18.35
N GLU A 199 26.51 -10.06 17.81
CA GLU A 199 26.13 -10.92 16.68
C GLU A 199 25.14 -12.03 17.09
N PRO A 200 24.21 -12.44 16.21
CA PRO A 200 23.28 -13.53 16.50
C PRO A 200 24.01 -14.89 16.57
N MET A 201 23.56 -15.79 17.45
CA MET A 201 24.11 -17.15 17.51
C MET A 201 23.79 -17.93 16.23
N ILE A 202 24.80 -18.15 15.39
CA ILE A 202 24.67 -18.95 14.15
C ILE A 202 24.48 -20.44 14.50
N PRO A 203 23.53 -21.16 13.87
CA PRO A 203 23.32 -22.59 14.15
C PRO A 203 24.54 -23.47 13.79
N PRO A 204 24.87 -24.51 14.58
CA PRO A 204 25.95 -25.46 14.26
C PRO A 204 25.76 -26.24 12.95
N ASN A 205 24.54 -26.24 12.41
CA ASN A 205 24.15 -26.85 11.13
C ASN A 205 23.79 -25.80 10.06
N ALA A 206 24.22 -24.55 10.22
CA ALA A 206 24.03 -23.50 9.22
C ALA A 206 24.68 -23.90 7.88
N LYS A 207 23.96 -23.70 6.77
CA LYS A 207 24.45 -24.03 5.42
C LYS A 207 25.53 -23.08 4.90
N SER A 208 25.65 -21.92 5.53
CA SER A 208 26.57 -20.83 5.25
C SER A 208 26.77 -20.05 6.55
N VAL A 209 27.97 -19.57 6.78
CA VAL A 209 28.27 -18.60 7.85
C VAL A 209 28.18 -17.21 7.22
N PRO A 210 27.14 -16.40 7.48
CA PRO A 210 27.12 -15.01 7.03
C PRO A 210 28.24 -14.22 7.69
N ASP A 211 28.79 -13.24 6.95
CA ASP A 211 29.68 -12.23 7.52
C ASP A 211 28.82 -11.04 7.97
N HIS A 212 28.89 -10.72 9.27
CA HIS A 212 28.17 -9.59 9.87
C HIS A 212 29.03 -8.32 10.00
N SER A 213 30.30 -8.38 9.59
CA SER A 213 31.31 -7.34 9.88
C SER A 213 31.52 -6.31 8.75
N GLY A 214 30.86 -6.49 7.60
CA GLY A 214 30.96 -5.60 6.43
C GLY A 214 29.61 -5.33 5.75
N PRO A 215 29.58 -4.42 4.75
CA PRO A 215 28.40 -4.24 3.90
C PRO A 215 28.14 -5.54 3.11
N ASP A 216 26.91 -6.06 3.22
CA ASP A 216 26.57 -7.44 2.87
C ASP A 216 26.90 -7.80 1.39
N PRO A 217 27.81 -8.77 1.13
CA PRO A 217 28.10 -9.26 -0.21
C PRO A 217 26.87 -9.83 -0.95
N CYS A 218 25.83 -10.25 -0.23
CA CYS A 218 24.63 -10.86 -0.80
C CYS A 218 23.73 -9.92 -1.60
N ILE A 219 24.03 -8.61 -1.69
CA ILE A 219 23.34 -7.69 -2.63
C ILE A 219 23.41 -8.22 -4.09
N LYS A 220 24.45 -9.00 -4.43
CA LYS A 220 24.64 -9.56 -5.79
C LYS A 220 23.64 -10.66 -6.18
N ASP A 221 23.07 -11.38 -5.21
CA ASP A 221 22.32 -12.61 -5.48
C ASP A 221 20.79 -12.40 -5.37
N ASN A 222 20.12 -12.54 -6.52
CA ASN A 222 18.66 -12.53 -6.70
C ASN A 222 17.95 -11.21 -6.38
N PHE A 223 18.25 -10.16 -7.15
CA PHE A 223 17.29 -9.12 -7.46
C PHE A 223 16.69 -9.38 -8.85
N ASP A 224 15.55 -10.08 -8.90
CA ASP A 224 14.76 -10.32 -10.12
C ASP A 224 14.15 -9.01 -10.67
N GLY A 225 14.99 -8.16 -11.24
CA GLY A 225 14.60 -6.85 -11.78
C GLY A 225 14.25 -5.80 -10.71
N ALA A 226 15.03 -5.70 -9.63
CA ALA A 226 14.81 -4.73 -8.54
C ALA A 226 16.11 -4.30 -7.81
N SER A 227 17.05 -3.61 -8.48
CA SER A 227 18.33 -3.22 -7.86
C SER A 227 18.15 -2.11 -6.80
N PRO A 228 18.77 -2.22 -5.60
CA PRO A 228 18.71 -1.18 -4.58
C PRO A 228 19.26 0.17 -5.03
N HIS A 229 20.19 0.21 -6.01
CA HIS A 229 20.66 1.44 -6.66
C HIS A 229 19.51 2.32 -7.19
N TRP A 230 18.46 1.71 -7.75
CA TRP A 230 17.33 2.47 -8.29
C TRP A 230 16.50 3.17 -7.22
N THR A 231 16.69 2.88 -5.93
CA THR A 231 15.99 3.58 -4.85
C THR A 231 16.27 5.09 -4.85
N ARG A 232 17.44 5.54 -5.35
CA ARG A 232 17.78 6.97 -5.52
C ARG A 232 16.75 7.72 -6.36
N LEU A 233 16.15 7.03 -7.33
CA LEU A 233 15.31 7.60 -8.38
C LEU A 233 13.86 7.87 -7.91
N HIS A 234 13.38 7.21 -6.86
CA HIS A 234 12.01 7.43 -6.37
C HIS A 234 11.76 8.89 -5.99
N SER A 235 12.78 9.61 -5.50
CA SER A 235 12.66 11.04 -5.18
C SER A 235 12.37 11.91 -6.41
N SER A 236 12.86 11.52 -7.58
CA SER A 236 12.57 12.16 -8.87
C SER A 236 11.22 11.69 -9.42
N PHE A 237 10.92 10.39 -9.37
CA PHE A 237 9.62 9.86 -9.82
C PHE A 237 8.44 10.45 -9.02
N ILE A 238 8.57 10.66 -7.70
CA ILE A 238 7.54 11.31 -6.88
C ILE A 238 7.34 12.79 -7.29
N LYS A 239 8.41 13.50 -7.69
CA LYS A 239 8.31 14.90 -8.18
C LYS A 239 7.66 14.99 -9.57
N LEU A 240 7.87 14.00 -10.43
CA LEU A 240 7.38 13.99 -11.81
C LEU A 240 5.95 13.41 -11.94
N PHE A 241 5.65 12.33 -11.22
CA PHE A 241 4.43 11.53 -11.37
C PHE A 241 3.53 11.55 -10.13
N GLY A 242 3.92 12.29 -9.09
CA GLY A 242 3.13 12.46 -7.87
C GLY A 242 3.25 11.28 -6.89
N PRO A 243 2.30 11.12 -5.95
CA PRO A 243 2.34 10.08 -4.94
C PRO A 243 2.40 8.67 -5.56
N VAL A 244 3.18 7.78 -4.93
CA VAL A 244 3.37 6.37 -5.32
C VAL A 244 2.05 5.65 -5.64
N TYR A 245 0.98 5.95 -4.88
CA TYR A 245 -0.35 5.39 -5.07
C TYR A 245 -0.97 5.63 -6.47
N GLY A 246 -0.47 6.61 -7.23
CA GLY A 246 -0.89 6.88 -8.62
C GLY A 246 -0.15 6.06 -9.67
N TRP A 247 1.00 5.45 -9.33
CA TRP A 247 1.88 4.75 -10.29
C TRP A 247 2.49 3.44 -9.77
N TRP A 248 1.97 2.87 -8.68
CA TRP A 248 2.23 1.48 -8.30
C TRP A 248 1.37 0.48 -9.11
N LEU A 249 1.86 -0.74 -9.34
CA LEU A 249 1.19 -1.69 -10.24
C LEU A 249 0.03 -2.53 -9.67
N PHE A 250 -0.33 -2.42 -8.38
CA PHE A 250 -1.39 -3.27 -7.77
C PHE A 250 -2.72 -3.28 -8.55
N ALA A 251 -3.16 -2.12 -9.05
CA ALA A 251 -4.37 -2.03 -9.87
C ALA A 251 -4.18 -2.70 -11.24
N PHE A 252 -3.01 -2.52 -11.85
CA PHE A 252 -2.66 -3.10 -13.15
C PHE A 252 -2.48 -4.62 -13.08
N GLU A 253 -1.94 -5.18 -11.99
CA GLU A 253 -1.96 -6.63 -11.75
C GLU A 253 -3.38 -7.18 -11.63
N HIS A 254 -4.28 -6.48 -10.93
CA HIS A 254 -5.67 -6.89 -10.83
C HIS A 254 -6.35 -6.90 -12.21
N PHE A 255 -6.09 -5.86 -13.02
CA PHE A 255 -6.56 -5.77 -14.40
C PHE A 255 -5.95 -6.85 -15.32
N ASN A 256 -4.67 -7.20 -15.15
CA ASN A 256 -4.06 -8.32 -15.85
C ASN A 256 -4.75 -9.64 -15.50
N GLY A 257 -5.03 -9.90 -14.21
CA GLY A 257 -5.81 -11.07 -13.78
C GLY A 257 -7.25 -11.10 -14.32
N MET A 258 -7.89 -9.94 -14.52
CA MET A 258 -9.18 -9.86 -15.22
C MET A 258 -9.04 -10.19 -16.72
N LEU A 259 -7.93 -9.82 -17.36
CA LEU A 259 -7.63 -10.14 -18.75
C LEU A 259 -7.24 -11.62 -18.97
N GLU A 260 -6.58 -12.26 -18.01
CA GLU A 260 -6.28 -13.71 -18.01
C GLU A 260 -7.56 -14.57 -18.02
N GLU A 261 -8.66 -14.07 -17.45
CA GLU A 261 -9.96 -14.76 -17.48
C GLU A 261 -10.73 -14.58 -18.80
N VAL A 262 -10.28 -13.70 -19.70
CA VAL A 262 -10.93 -13.46 -21.00
C VAL A 262 -10.67 -14.64 -21.93
N LYS A 263 -11.73 -15.42 -22.19
CA LYS A 263 -11.70 -16.58 -23.10
C LYS A 263 -11.33 -16.17 -24.52
N HIS A 264 -10.05 -16.36 -24.86
CA HIS A 264 -9.52 -16.19 -26.21
C HIS A 264 -9.31 -17.54 -26.91
N ASN A 265 -9.39 -17.55 -28.25
CA ASN A 265 -9.20 -18.76 -29.04
C ASN A 265 -7.71 -19.12 -29.29
N GLY A 266 -6.75 -18.42 -28.66
CA GLY A 266 -5.31 -18.71 -28.76
C GLY A 266 -4.68 -18.46 -30.14
N HIS A 267 -5.34 -17.71 -31.02
CA HIS A 267 -4.79 -17.37 -32.33
C HIS A 267 -3.83 -16.17 -32.23
N ASP A 268 -2.61 -16.39 -32.69
CA ASP A 268 -1.56 -15.40 -32.91
C ASP A 268 -1.91 -14.39 -34.04
N GLY A 269 -1.06 -13.38 -34.23
CA GLY A 269 -1.15 -12.38 -35.30
C GLY A 269 -2.10 -11.22 -34.96
N GLY A 270 -2.02 -10.69 -33.73
CA GLY A 270 -2.81 -9.54 -33.28
C GLY A 270 -4.26 -9.89 -32.89
N ARG A 271 -4.69 -11.14 -33.02
CA ARG A 271 -6.09 -11.57 -32.80
C ARG A 271 -6.42 -11.76 -31.32
N MET A 272 -5.46 -12.24 -30.53
CA MET A 272 -5.61 -12.39 -29.09
C MET A 272 -5.67 -10.99 -28.44
N GLU A 273 -4.75 -10.12 -28.81
CA GLU A 273 -4.59 -8.74 -28.39
C GLU A 273 -5.84 -7.91 -28.73
N LEU A 274 -6.37 -8.05 -29.95
CA LEU A 274 -7.64 -7.43 -30.34
C LEU A 274 -8.83 -7.96 -29.52
N THR A 275 -8.81 -9.23 -29.09
CA THR A 275 -9.86 -9.81 -28.25
C THR A 275 -9.80 -9.26 -26.81
N LEU A 276 -8.60 -9.22 -26.23
CA LEU A 276 -8.34 -8.63 -24.91
C LEU A 276 -8.71 -7.15 -24.90
N MET A 277 -8.26 -6.37 -25.88
CA MET A 277 -8.56 -4.93 -26.00
C MET A 277 -10.06 -4.65 -26.20
N ARG A 278 -10.78 -5.50 -26.95
CA ARG A 278 -12.25 -5.40 -27.06
C ARG A 278 -12.95 -5.65 -25.73
N SER A 279 -12.51 -6.64 -24.96
CA SER A 279 -13.05 -6.91 -23.62
C SER A 279 -12.78 -5.76 -22.65
N TRP A 280 -11.55 -5.22 -22.70
CA TRP A 280 -11.12 -4.06 -21.91
C TRP A 280 -11.98 -2.83 -22.17
N VAL A 281 -12.10 -2.42 -23.44
CA VAL A 281 -12.90 -1.26 -23.85
C VAL A 281 -14.39 -1.46 -23.55
N MET A 282 -14.92 -2.67 -23.74
CA MET A 282 -16.32 -2.96 -23.39
C MET A 282 -16.58 -2.78 -21.89
N THR A 283 -15.68 -3.26 -21.03
CA THR A 283 -15.79 -3.08 -19.57
C THR A 283 -15.79 -1.60 -19.17
N HIS A 284 -14.92 -0.79 -19.79
CA HIS A 284 -14.84 0.65 -19.52
C HIS A 284 -16.08 1.41 -20.00
N LEU A 285 -16.57 1.13 -21.23
CA LEU A 285 -17.79 1.77 -21.75
C LEU A 285 -19.04 1.40 -20.92
N ILE A 286 -19.11 0.17 -20.40
CA ILE A 286 -20.17 -0.22 -19.45
C ILE A 286 -20.03 0.57 -18.15
N PHE A 287 -18.82 0.71 -17.60
CA PHE A 287 -18.60 1.48 -16.37
C PHE A 287 -18.91 2.98 -16.53
N GLU A 288 -18.51 3.60 -17.64
CA GLU A 288 -18.86 4.99 -17.97
C GLU A 288 -20.38 5.16 -18.15
N TYR A 289 -21.05 4.22 -18.83
CA TYR A 289 -22.52 4.22 -18.93
C TYR A 289 -23.18 4.16 -17.55
N LEU A 290 -22.68 3.30 -16.65
CA LEU A 290 -23.20 3.18 -15.28
C LEU A 290 -23.03 4.47 -14.45
N LEU A 291 -21.96 5.23 -14.66
CA LEU A 291 -21.74 6.53 -14.02
C LEU A 291 -22.58 7.66 -14.65
N ALA A 292 -22.96 7.53 -15.92
CA ALA A 292 -23.72 8.53 -16.66
C ALA A 292 -25.25 8.36 -16.57
N LEU A 293 -25.74 7.32 -15.91
CA LEU A 293 -27.18 7.10 -15.71
C LEU A 293 -27.78 8.18 -14.79
N PRO A 294 -28.89 8.84 -15.18
CA PRO A 294 -29.61 9.72 -14.27
C PRO A 294 -30.22 8.91 -13.12
N GLU A 295 -30.38 9.54 -11.95
CA GLU A 295 -31.04 8.92 -10.80
C GLU A 295 -32.48 8.47 -11.15
N ASP A 296 -33.17 9.25 -11.98
CA ASP A 296 -34.55 9.03 -12.44
C ASP A 296 -34.63 8.54 -13.90
N ASP A 297 -34.37 7.25 -14.15
CA ASP A 297 -35.26 6.44 -15.02
C ASP A 297 -35.16 4.91 -14.75
N ASN A 298 -36.13 4.20 -15.32
CA ASN A 298 -36.22 2.80 -15.72
C ASN A 298 -35.68 1.71 -14.77
N ASN A 299 -36.61 1.19 -13.96
CA ASN A 299 -36.45 -0.05 -13.18
C ASN A 299 -36.08 -1.29 -14.04
N LEU A 300 -36.41 -1.31 -15.34
CA LEU A 300 -36.05 -2.39 -16.24
C LEU A 300 -34.55 -2.39 -16.58
N GLU A 301 -34.00 -1.24 -16.99
CA GLU A 301 -32.55 -1.12 -17.26
C GLU A 301 -31.75 -1.36 -15.99
N LYS A 302 -32.15 -0.72 -14.88
CA LYS A 302 -31.57 -0.98 -13.55
C LYS A 302 -31.63 -2.47 -13.18
N GLY A 303 -32.68 -3.21 -13.57
CA GLY A 303 -32.79 -4.66 -13.38
C GLY A 303 -31.84 -5.51 -14.22
N TYR A 304 -31.59 -5.14 -15.49
CA TYR A 304 -30.58 -5.80 -16.33
C TYR A 304 -29.16 -5.47 -15.87
N ILE A 305 -28.91 -4.22 -15.51
CA ILE A 305 -27.65 -3.72 -14.94
C ILE A 305 -27.35 -4.43 -13.61
N ASP A 306 -28.28 -4.44 -12.67
CA ASP A 306 -28.12 -5.10 -11.36
C ASP A 306 -27.93 -6.62 -11.53
N ARG A 307 -28.49 -7.24 -12.57
CA ARG A 307 -28.20 -8.63 -12.94
C ARG A 307 -26.76 -8.81 -13.47
N ILE A 308 -26.25 -7.93 -14.33
CA ILE A 308 -24.86 -7.97 -14.82
C ILE A 308 -23.89 -7.73 -13.65
N ILE A 309 -24.14 -6.69 -12.86
CA ILE A 309 -23.37 -6.37 -11.64
C ILE A 309 -23.41 -7.56 -10.67
N ARG A 310 -24.55 -8.23 -10.43
CA ARG A 310 -24.61 -9.43 -9.56
C ARG A 310 -23.98 -10.69 -10.17
N THR A 311 -23.64 -10.70 -11.45
CA THR A 311 -22.83 -11.75 -12.07
C THR A 311 -21.34 -11.47 -11.87
N GLU A 312 -20.88 -10.24 -12.11
CA GLU A 312 -19.47 -9.85 -11.98
C GLU A 312 -19.04 -9.55 -10.53
N ALA A 313 -19.78 -8.69 -9.81
CA ALA A 313 -19.53 -8.31 -8.42
C ALA A 313 -19.80 -9.43 -7.40
N ARG A 314 -20.03 -10.67 -7.85
CA ARG A 314 -19.80 -11.87 -7.02
C ARG A 314 -18.35 -11.99 -6.55
N LYS A 315 -17.41 -11.21 -7.13
CA LYS A 315 -16.00 -11.19 -6.73
C LYS A 315 -15.60 -10.13 -5.69
N ASN A 316 -16.20 -8.93 -5.60
CA ASN A 316 -15.80 -7.95 -4.54
C ASN A 316 -16.78 -6.78 -4.21
N ARG A 317 -16.37 -5.87 -3.31
CA ARG A 317 -17.21 -4.95 -2.49
C ARG A 317 -17.30 -3.47 -2.98
N GLY A 318 -18.43 -2.80 -2.71
CA GLY A 318 -18.67 -1.32 -2.63
C GLY A 318 -20.07 -1.04 -2.01
N GLY A 319 -20.55 0.16 -1.61
CA GLY A 319 -20.06 1.57 -1.54
C GLY A 319 -21.26 2.54 -1.79
N MET A 320 -21.36 3.81 -1.36
CA MET A 320 -20.82 4.61 -0.24
C MET A 320 -21.61 5.96 -0.13
N MET A 321 -21.75 6.64 1.03
CA MET A 321 -22.27 8.04 1.13
C MET A 321 -21.80 8.79 2.41
N SER A 322 -22.16 10.08 2.56
CA SER A 322 -21.41 11.15 3.26
C SER A 322 -22.07 11.73 4.54
N ASP A 323 -21.46 12.79 5.12
CA ASP A 323 -21.55 13.16 6.54
C ASP A 323 -22.09 14.58 6.86
N LEU A 324 -22.41 14.76 8.16
CA LEU A 324 -22.52 16.01 8.93
C LEU A 324 -23.44 17.18 8.50
N ALA A 325 -24.64 17.21 9.10
CA ALA A 325 -25.19 18.40 9.78
C ALA A 325 -26.30 17.97 10.78
N VAL A 326 -25.99 17.91 12.08
CA VAL A 326 -26.93 17.37 13.11
C VAL A 326 -27.87 18.46 13.63
N TRP A 327 -28.83 18.82 12.77
CA TRP A 327 -30.13 19.45 13.08
C TRP A 327 -30.14 20.58 14.14
N PRO A 328 -29.46 21.73 13.90
CA PRO A 328 -29.57 22.90 14.79
C PRO A 328 -30.98 23.48 14.90
N ASP A 329 -31.88 23.14 13.96
CA ASP A 329 -33.27 23.64 13.90
C ASP A 329 -34.26 22.84 14.79
N LEU A 330 -33.84 21.73 15.41
CA LEU A 330 -34.72 20.83 16.16
C LEU A 330 -34.47 20.90 17.67
N ASN A 331 -35.45 21.37 18.43
CA ASN A 331 -35.43 21.28 19.90
C ASN A 331 -35.77 19.84 20.34
N ILE A 332 -34.77 18.97 20.39
CA ILE A 332 -34.94 17.56 20.80
C ILE A 332 -34.89 17.47 22.33
N ILE A 333 -35.88 16.81 22.92
CA ILE A 333 -36.01 16.59 24.37
C ILE A 333 -35.95 15.09 24.71
N ASP A 334 -35.54 14.79 25.95
CA ASP A 334 -35.60 13.45 26.53
C ASP A 334 -37.07 12.97 26.64
N ASP A 335 -37.35 11.67 26.47
CA ASP A 335 -38.72 11.14 26.57
C ASP A 335 -39.27 11.02 28.01
N HIS A 336 -38.48 11.47 28.99
CA HIS A 336 -38.89 11.77 30.37
C HIS A 336 -38.90 13.28 30.70
N SER A 337 -38.60 14.18 29.74
CA SER A 337 -38.70 15.63 29.95
C SER A 337 -40.17 16.11 29.93
N VAL A 338 -40.39 17.29 30.51
CA VAL A 338 -41.69 18.00 30.57
C VAL A 338 -41.64 19.36 29.84
N GLU A 339 -40.59 19.57 29.04
CA GLU A 339 -40.35 20.79 28.27
C GLU A 339 -40.99 20.72 26.86
N ASP A 340 -41.17 21.87 26.20
CA ASP A 340 -41.72 21.92 24.83
C ASP A 340 -40.66 21.54 23.78
N GLY A 341 -40.79 20.36 23.16
CA GLY A 341 -39.87 19.89 22.13
C GLY A 341 -40.26 18.58 21.45
N LEU A 342 -39.35 18.04 20.64
CA LEU A 342 -39.48 16.77 19.92
C LEU A 342 -38.91 15.61 20.78
N PRO A 343 -39.75 14.69 21.32
CA PRO A 343 -39.29 13.65 22.23
C PRO A 343 -38.46 12.54 21.54
N PHE A 344 -37.31 12.22 22.12
CA PHE A 344 -36.36 11.25 21.60
C PHE A 344 -36.69 9.80 21.99
N TYR A 345 -37.69 9.20 21.36
CA TYR A 345 -38.03 7.79 21.62
C TYR A 345 -36.93 6.84 21.11
N ARG A 346 -36.03 6.40 21.99
CA ARG A 346 -34.88 5.53 21.66
C ARG A 346 -35.25 4.28 20.85
N SER A 347 -36.42 3.69 21.09
CA SER A 347 -36.92 2.49 20.41
C SER A 347 -37.41 2.72 18.98
N GLN A 348 -37.70 3.97 18.61
CA GLN A 348 -38.20 4.37 17.29
C GLN A 348 -37.13 5.13 16.48
N THR A 349 -36.30 5.90 17.18
CA THR A 349 -35.33 6.86 16.63
C THR A 349 -33.96 6.23 16.33
N CYS A 350 -33.58 5.17 17.06
CA CYS A 350 -32.24 4.56 16.97
C CYS A 350 -32.27 3.12 16.44
N ARG A 351 -31.49 2.86 15.37
CA ARG A 351 -31.30 1.52 14.78
C ARG A 351 -29.84 1.08 14.91
N LEU A 352 -29.60 -0.04 15.59
CA LEU A 352 -28.28 -0.69 15.60
C LEU A 352 -27.87 -1.18 14.21
N LEU A 353 -26.62 -0.92 13.84
CA LEU A 353 -25.99 -1.35 12.58
C LEU A 353 -24.99 -2.48 12.83
N THR A 354 -24.86 -3.40 11.87
CA THR A 354 -23.86 -4.49 11.94
C THR A 354 -22.47 -4.04 11.50
N TYR A 355 -22.41 -3.14 10.52
CA TYR A 355 -21.20 -2.49 10.02
C TYR A 355 -21.57 -1.19 9.30
N ILE A 356 -20.59 -0.34 9.06
CA ILE A 356 -20.65 0.81 8.15
C ILE A 356 -19.57 0.66 7.06
N ARG A 357 -19.62 1.51 6.04
CA ARG A 357 -18.45 1.80 5.21
C ARG A 357 -18.20 3.29 5.14
N LYS A 358 -16.94 3.68 5.37
CA LYS A 358 -16.40 5.03 5.17
C LYS A 358 -15.15 4.86 4.32
N ASP A 359 -14.98 5.69 3.29
CA ASP A 359 -13.84 5.67 2.36
C ASP A 359 -13.59 4.28 1.73
N GLY A 360 -14.67 3.55 1.43
CA GLY A 360 -14.66 2.15 0.95
C GLY A 360 -14.35 1.10 2.02
N ILE A 361 -13.64 1.47 3.08
CA ILE A 361 -13.23 0.64 4.21
C ILE A 361 -14.45 0.22 5.05
N ARG A 362 -14.46 -1.03 5.56
CA ARG A 362 -15.53 -1.55 6.43
C ARG A 362 -15.11 -1.43 7.90
N TYR A 363 -15.96 -0.80 8.70
CA TYR A 363 -15.86 -0.75 10.16
C TYR A 363 -17.03 -1.51 10.80
N GLY A 364 -16.73 -2.24 11.87
CA GLY A 364 -17.65 -3.09 12.62
C GLY A 364 -17.82 -2.62 14.06
N SER A 365 -18.28 -3.51 14.94
CA SER A 365 -18.39 -3.21 16.38
C SER A 365 -18.30 -4.45 17.25
N THR A 366 -17.92 -4.31 18.53
CA THR A 366 -17.82 -5.46 19.45
C THR A 366 -19.17 -6.01 19.88
N SER A 367 -20.23 -5.19 19.86
CA SER A 367 -21.62 -5.65 20.01
C SER A 367 -22.06 -6.67 18.93
N ASN A 368 -21.31 -6.84 17.83
CA ASN A 368 -21.63 -7.80 16.78
C ASN A 368 -20.49 -8.80 16.49
N ARG A 369 -20.69 -10.05 16.90
CA ARG A 369 -19.72 -11.16 16.75
C ARG A 369 -19.26 -11.41 15.30
N ARG A 370 -20.03 -11.02 14.27
CA ARG A 370 -19.64 -11.19 12.85
C ARG A 370 -18.68 -10.10 12.34
N THR A 371 -18.61 -8.96 13.04
CA THR A 371 -17.85 -7.77 12.61
C THR A 371 -16.90 -7.22 13.67
N LYS A 372 -16.79 -7.87 14.84
CA LYS A 372 -15.77 -7.57 15.87
C LYS A 372 -14.33 -7.49 15.31
N ALA A 373 -14.00 -8.23 14.25
CA ALA A 373 -12.70 -8.14 13.59
C ALA A 373 -12.42 -6.79 12.89
N ASP A 374 -13.43 -5.94 12.67
CA ASP A 374 -13.31 -4.59 12.13
C ASP A 374 -13.70 -3.51 13.17
N SER A 375 -13.70 -3.86 14.47
CA SER A 375 -14.15 -2.95 15.54
C SER A 375 -13.06 -2.01 16.09
N LEU A 376 -11.85 -2.04 15.55
CA LEU A 376 -10.74 -1.19 15.99
C LEU A 376 -10.41 -0.15 14.92
N ALA A 377 -10.31 1.11 15.33
CA ALA A 377 -10.01 2.23 14.44
C ALA A 377 -9.30 3.37 15.20
N PHE A 378 -8.54 4.19 14.47
CA PHE A 378 -8.13 5.49 14.97
C PHE A 378 -9.32 6.47 14.88
N ILE A 379 -9.51 7.27 15.94
CA ILE A 379 -10.53 8.33 16.01
C ILE A 379 -9.81 9.67 16.06
N SER A 380 -10.21 10.61 15.22
CA SER A 380 -9.65 11.97 15.18
C SER A 380 -10.28 12.90 16.22
N ASP A 381 -9.43 13.74 16.81
CA ASP A 381 -9.81 14.82 17.74
C ASP A 381 -9.54 16.22 17.19
N GLY A 382 -9.04 16.27 15.96
CA GLY A 382 -8.58 17.48 15.30
C GLY A 382 -7.46 17.19 14.30
N PRO A 383 -6.95 18.23 13.61
CA PRO A 383 -5.90 18.08 12.62
C PRO A 383 -4.64 17.41 13.22
N GLY A 384 -4.27 16.24 12.70
CA GLY A 384 -3.10 15.49 13.13
C GLY A 384 -3.21 14.73 14.45
N HIS A 385 -4.25 14.94 15.27
CA HIS A 385 -4.47 14.18 16.50
C HIS A 385 -5.44 13.02 16.27
N ARG A 386 -4.98 11.80 16.56
CA ARG A 386 -5.80 10.59 16.50
C ARG A 386 -5.43 9.60 17.61
N VAL A 387 -6.45 9.02 18.25
CA VAL A 387 -6.33 8.06 19.35
C VAL A 387 -6.93 6.73 18.91
N PRO A 388 -6.29 5.57 19.19
CA PRO A 388 -6.88 4.28 18.90
C PRO A 388 -8.05 3.99 19.84
N ALA A 389 -9.16 3.50 19.30
CA ALA A 389 -10.37 3.20 20.04
C ALA A 389 -11.00 1.89 19.57
N GLU A 390 -11.85 1.31 20.43
CA GLU A 390 -12.74 0.21 20.06
C GLU A 390 -14.16 0.75 19.86
N ILE A 391 -14.77 0.37 18.73
CA ILE A 391 -16.16 0.66 18.39
C ILE A 391 -17.05 -0.35 19.11
N MET A 392 -17.71 0.09 20.18
CA MET A 392 -18.60 -0.74 20.99
C MET A 392 -19.89 -1.07 20.23
N SER A 393 -20.52 -0.05 19.61
CA SER A 393 -21.70 -0.21 18.77
C SER A 393 -21.79 0.87 17.69
N LEU A 394 -22.48 0.54 16.59
CA LEU A 394 -22.80 1.47 15.50
C LEU A 394 -24.31 1.70 15.49
N VAL A 395 -24.73 2.97 15.45
CA VAL A 395 -26.14 3.36 15.55
C VAL A 395 -26.48 4.34 14.44
N SER A 396 -27.54 4.07 13.69
CA SER A 396 -28.20 5.08 12.86
C SER A 396 -29.29 5.76 13.68
N VAL A 397 -29.28 7.09 13.69
CA VAL A 397 -30.25 7.94 14.40
C VAL A 397 -31.07 8.68 13.35
N LYS A 398 -32.39 8.52 13.36
CA LYS A 398 -33.31 9.26 12.47
C LYS A 398 -34.41 9.93 13.27
N VAL A 399 -34.37 11.26 13.35
CA VAL A 399 -35.44 12.09 13.89
C VAL A 399 -36.25 12.64 12.70
N ASP A 400 -37.57 12.55 12.77
CA ASP A 400 -38.50 13.15 11.82
C ASP A 400 -38.24 12.72 10.35
N GLU A 401 -38.58 13.56 9.35
CA GLU A 401 -38.26 13.34 7.94
C GLU A 401 -36.78 13.55 7.57
N LYS A 402 -35.94 14.04 8.50
CA LYS A 402 -34.53 14.37 8.23
C LYS A 402 -33.70 13.13 7.81
N PRO A 403 -32.58 13.31 7.05
CA PRO A 403 -31.69 12.21 6.69
C PRO A 403 -31.12 11.49 7.91
N PRO A 404 -31.03 10.14 7.93
CA PRO A 404 -30.52 9.40 9.07
C PRO A 404 -29.04 9.67 9.28
N HIS A 405 -28.67 10.21 10.45
CA HIS A 405 -27.26 10.32 10.84
C HIS A 405 -26.73 8.97 11.33
N ILE A 406 -25.41 8.80 11.36
CA ILE A 406 -24.76 7.58 11.85
C ILE A 406 -23.69 7.95 12.86
N CYS A 407 -23.78 7.33 14.04
CA CYS A 407 -22.86 7.50 15.15
C CYS A 407 -22.20 6.16 15.51
N ALA A 408 -21.01 6.25 16.10
CA ALA A 408 -20.37 5.16 16.81
C ALA A 408 -20.37 5.46 18.31
N LEU A 409 -20.74 4.47 19.14
CA LEU A 409 -20.35 4.45 20.54
C LEU A 409 -18.94 3.85 20.59
N VAL A 410 -17.96 4.60 21.08
CA VAL A 410 -16.55 4.19 21.16
C VAL A 410 -16.04 4.31 22.59
N HIS A 411 -15.02 3.52 22.92
CA HIS A 411 -14.18 3.75 24.10
C HIS A 411 -12.70 3.75 23.67
N ARG A 412 -11.95 4.75 24.14
CA ARG A 412 -10.58 5.06 23.70
C ARG A 412 -9.58 4.28 24.54
N MET A 413 -8.48 3.83 23.92
CA MET A 413 -7.45 3.08 24.62
C MET A 413 -6.52 4.03 25.39
N GLN A 414 -6.29 3.75 26.68
CA GLN A 414 -5.61 4.67 27.58
C GLN A 414 -4.08 4.63 27.47
N ARG A 415 -3.47 5.80 27.66
CA ARG A 415 -2.04 5.99 27.90
C ARG A 415 -1.80 7.14 28.86
N ASP A 416 -0.65 7.13 29.50
CA ASP A 416 -0.13 8.20 30.37
C ASP A 416 1.38 8.40 30.09
N GLU A 417 2.06 9.11 30.99
CA GLU A 417 3.51 9.37 30.93
C GLU A 417 4.35 8.20 31.51
N ASP A 418 3.73 7.21 32.17
CA ASP A 418 4.42 6.02 32.68
C ASP A 418 4.76 5.02 31.58
N ILE A 419 4.12 5.09 30.39
CA ILE A 419 4.49 4.27 29.24
C ILE A 419 5.88 4.73 28.72
N PRO A 420 6.92 3.87 28.77
CA PRO A 420 8.26 4.26 28.37
C PRO A 420 8.36 4.48 26.85
N ALA A 421 9.35 5.27 26.43
CA ALA A 421 9.65 5.44 25.01
C ALA A 421 10.20 4.14 24.38
N PHE A 422 9.67 3.79 23.22
CA PHE A 422 10.06 2.65 22.38
C PHE A 422 10.77 3.13 21.10
N PRO A 423 11.56 2.26 20.42
CA PRO A 423 12.36 2.67 19.25
C PRO A 423 11.58 3.25 18.07
N TRP A 424 10.29 2.95 17.96
CA TRP A 424 9.42 3.48 16.90
C TRP A 424 8.82 4.86 17.20
N ASP A 425 8.89 5.36 18.45
CA ASP A 425 8.22 6.60 18.83
C ASP A 425 8.80 7.84 18.12
N LEU A 426 10.08 7.78 17.72
CA LEU A 426 10.72 8.77 16.84
C LEU A 426 9.98 9.00 15.50
N TYR A 427 9.25 7.97 15.03
CA TYR A 427 8.50 8.00 13.77
C TYR A 427 6.99 7.76 13.97
N ALA A 428 6.51 7.70 15.22
CA ALA A 428 5.13 7.27 15.52
C ALA A 428 4.06 8.18 14.92
N SER A 429 4.28 9.49 14.86
CA SER A 429 3.39 10.44 14.17
C SER A 429 3.31 10.15 12.67
N THR A 430 4.46 10.00 12.02
CA THR A 430 4.60 9.72 10.57
C THR A 430 4.01 8.36 10.19
N LEU A 431 4.30 7.31 10.95
CA LEU A 431 3.88 5.92 10.71
C LEU A 431 2.51 5.57 11.31
N GLY A 432 1.89 6.50 12.04
CA GLY A 432 0.59 6.26 12.69
C GLY A 432 0.63 5.15 13.73
N ILE A 433 1.70 5.13 14.53
CA ILE A 433 1.92 4.16 15.61
C ILE A 433 1.48 4.81 16.92
N HIS A 434 0.76 4.08 17.77
CA HIS A 434 0.32 4.57 19.07
C HIS A 434 0.30 3.45 20.12
N THR A 435 1.17 3.58 21.13
CA THR A 435 1.26 2.64 22.25
C THR A 435 0.27 3.00 23.35
N THR A 436 -0.49 2.02 23.84
CA THR A 436 -1.48 2.14 24.93
C THR A 436 -1.37 0.96 25.88
N TYR A 437 -2.00 1.06 27.05
CA TYR A 437 -2.20 -0.12 27.91
C TYR A 437 -3.13 -1.15 27.26
N ALA A 438 -2.88 -2.43 27.53
CA ALA A 438 -3.76 -3.50 27.09
C ALA A 438 -5.08 -3.51 27.90
N ASP A 439 -6.21 -3.57 27.20
CA ASP A 439 -7.56 -3.65 27.78
C ASP A 439 -7.96 -2.52 28.76
N TRP A 440 -7.22 -1.40 28.81
CA TRP A 440 -7.58 -0.18 29.55
C TRP A 440 -8.24 0.84 28.62
N PHE A 441 -9.42 1.33 29.02
CA PHE A 441 -10.23 2.22 28.20
C PHE A 441 -10.84 3.38 28.99
N ASP A 442 -11.01 4.52 28.31
CA ASP A 442 -11.76 5.67 28.82
C ASP A 442 -13.27 5.40 28.90
N ALA A 443 -13.99 6.31 29.57
CA ALA A 443 -15.45 6.29 29.59
C ALA A 443 -16.02 6.33 28.14
N PRO A 444 -17.04 5.51 27.80
CA PRO A 444 -17.59 5.50 26.45
C PRO A 444 -18.17 6.86 26.00
N GLU A 445 -17.78 7.31 24.81
CA GLU A 445 -18.32 8.50 24.15
C GLU A 445 -19.09 8.15 22.87
N ILE A 446 -19.98 9.04 22.43
CA ILE A 446 -20.68 8.93 21.15
C ILE A 446 -20.04 9.91 20.17
N ILE A 447 -19.59 9.41 19.03
CA ILE A 447 -18.99 10.20 17.94
C ILE A 447 -19.81 10.08 16.64
N PRO A 448 -19.85 11.12 15.78
CA PRO A 448 -20.25 10.95 14.39
C PRO A 448 -19.22 10.07 13.65
N ILE A 449 -19.66 9.32 12.64
CA ILE A 449 -18.74 8.45 11.87
C ILE A 449 -17.64 9.21 11.12
N SER A 450 -17.82 10.51 10.87
CA SER A 450 -16.80 11.40 10.30
C SER A 450 -15.47 11.38 11.06
N ARG A 451 -15.50 11.20 12.40
CA ARG A 451 -14.31 11.16 13.26
C ARG A 451 -13.52 9.84 13.15
N ILE A 452 -14.03 8.82 12.46
CA ILE A 452 -13.29 7.57 12.21
C ILE A 452 -12.22 7.85 11.15
N ASP A 453 -10.96 7.87 11.56
CA ASP A 453 -9.81 8.25 10.73
C ASP A 453 -9.32 7.09 9.86
N SER A 454 -8.79 6.03 10.46
CA SER A 454 -8.19 4.89 9.75
C SER A 454 -8.42 3.55 10.46
N PRO A 455 -8.36 2.41 9.74
CA PRO A 455 -8.26 1.09 10.36
C PRO A 455 -6.85 0.88 10.94
N LEU A 456 -6.79 0.18 12.07
CA LEU A 456 -5.54 -0.17 12.74
C LEU A 456 -5.36 -1.68 12.88
N ALA A 457 -4.11 -2.16 12.81
CA ALA A 457 -3.75 -3.46 13.37
C ALA A 457 -3.28 -3.26 14.82
N LEU A 458 -3.62 -4.23 15.68
CA LEU A 458 -3.27 -4.19 17.11
C LEU A 458 -2.21 -5.25 17.40
N ILE A 459 -1.02 -4.83 17.85
CA ILE A 459 0.11 -5.69 18.19
C ILE A 459 0.18 -5.79 19.73
N PRO A 460 -0.13 -6.94 20.35
CA PRO A 460 -0.03 -7.10 21.80
C PRO A 460 1.43 -7.39 22.21
N ILE A 461 2.00 -6.55 23.06
CA ILE A 461 3.36 -6.71 23.62
C ILE A 461 3.32 -6.68 25.15
N HIS A 462 4.37 -7.16 25.81
CA HIS A 462 4.58 -6.99 27.24
C HIS A 462 5.86 -6.18 27.50
N SER A 463 5.75 -5.07 28.22
CA SER A 463 6.92 -4.27 28.60
C SER A 463 7.47 -4.72 29.94
N GLN A 464 8.72 -5.19 29.94
CA GLN A 464 9.43 -5.57 31.16
C GLN A 464 9.78 -4.35 32.03
N ARG A 465 9.99 -3.17 31.43
CA ARG A 465 10.32 -1.93 32.19
C ARG A 465 9.22 -1.51 33.17
N ILE A 466 7.96 -1.76 32.83
CA ILE A 466 6.78 -1.39 33.66
C ILE A 466 5.92 -2.59 34.09
N GLN A 467 6.30 -3.82 33.73
CA GLN A 467 5.61 -5.08 34.07
C GLN A 467 4.10 -5.06 33.70
N LYS A 468 3.76 -4.45 32.56
CA LYS A 468 2.39 -4.34 32.03
C LYS A 468 2.31 -4.85 30.59
N ASP A 469 1.17 -5.43 30.25
CA ASP A 469 0.78 -5.68 28.86
C ASP A 469 0.37 -4.35 28.19
N LEU A 470 0.84 -4.15 26.97
CA LEU A 470 0.59 -2.97 26.13
C LEU A 470 0.05 -3.41 24.77
N TRP A 471 -0.68 -2.51 24.12
CA TRP A 471 -1.05 -2.64 22.71
C TRP A 471 -0.35 -1.55 21.90
N VAL A 472 0.35 -1.96 20.84
CA VAL A 472 0.80 -1.03 19.82
C VAL A 472 -0.22 -1.04 18.69
N SER A 473 -0.94 0.06 18.54
CA SER A 473 -1.84 0.30 17.40
C SER A 473 -1.03 0.86 16.23
N VAL A 474 -1.18 0.28 15.05
CA VAL A 474 -0.49 0.73 13.82
C VAL A 474 -1.52 1.02 12.74
N SER A 475 -1.49 2.24 12.19
CA SER A 475 -2.38 2.70 11.12
C SER A 475 -2.01 2.08 9.77
N PHE A 476 -3.00 1.58 9.04
CA PHE A 476 -2.79 1.05 7.68
C PHE A 476 -3.34 1.95 6.57
N TYR A 477 -3.93 3.08 6.93
CA TYR A 477 -4.36 4.09 5.96
C TYR A 477 -3.90 5.48 6.41
N HIS A 478 -3.18 6.16 5.52
CA HIS A 478 -2.77 7.55 5.68
C HIS A 478 -3.56 8.39 4.69
N ALA A 479 -4.87 8.51 4.95
CA ALA A 479 -5.70 9.54 4.33
C ALA A 479 -5.17 10.90 4.79
N SER A 480 -4.28 11.49 4.00
CA SER A 480 -3.78 12.83 4.26
C SER A 480 -4.91 13.82 3.97
N ASN A 481 -5.61 14.23 5.03
CA ASN A 481 -6.55 15.37 5.07
C ASN A 481 -5.81 16.72 4.86
N SER A 482 -4.85 16.74 3.93
CA SER A 482 -4.00 17.87 3.57
C SER A 482 -3.22 17.61 2.26
N VAL A 483 -3.72 16.79 1.33
CA VAL A 483 -3.40 17.04 -0.09
C VAL A 483 -4.29 18.18 -0.54
N HIS A 484 -3.82 19.42 -0.31
CA HIS A 484 -4.32 20.54 -1.09
C HIS A 484 -4.17 20.17 -2.57
N PRO A 485 -5.17 20.40 -3.43
CA PRO A 485 -4.93 20.33 -4.86
C PRO A 485 -3.85 21.36 -5.19
N VAL A 486 -2.64 20.88 -5.50
CA VAL A 486 -1.64 21.70 -6.17
C VAL A 486 -2.30 22.11 -7.46
N SER A 487 -2.79 23.34 -7.47
CA SER A 487 -3.57 23.87 -8.58
C SER A 487 -2.72 23.71 -9.83
N LEU A 488 -3.22 22.92 -10.80
CA LEU A 488 -2.66 22.87 -12.14
C LEU A 488 -2.62 24.30 -12.66
N VAL A 489 -1.47 24.94 -12.53
CA VAL A 489 -1.28 26.33 -12.90
C VAL A 489 -1.55 26.40 -14.38
N LYS A 490 -2.60 27.14 -14.76
CA LYS A 490 -2.92 27.39 -16.16
C LYS A 490 -1.80 28.23 -16.76
N LEU A 491 -0.72 27.59 -17.20
CA LEU A 491 0.32 28.14 -18.05
C LEU A 491 -0.19 28.32 -19.50
N TYR A 492 -1.36 28.94 -19.60
CA TYR A 492 -1.92 29.51 -20.81
C TYR A 492 -1.99 31.03 -20.60
N GLY A 493 -0.81 31.65 -20.58
CA GLY A 493 -0.72 33.09 -20.80
C GLY A 493 -1.25 33.42 -22.20
N PRO A 494 -2.00 34.52 -22.37
CA PRO A 494 -2.56 34.88 -23.67
C PRO A 494 -1.45 35.37 -24.59
N TYR A 495 -1.01 34.51 -25.51
CA TYR A 495 -0.17 34.92 -26.64
C TYR A 495 -0.96 35.87 -27.56
N ARG A 496 -0.31 36.98 -27.92
CA ARG A 496 -0.60 37.82 -29.08
C ARG A 496 0.55 37.68 -30.07
#